data_AF-A0A929NY29-F1
#
_entry.id   AF-A0A929NY29-F1
#
_cell.length_a   1.000
_cell.length_b   1.000
_cell.length_c   1.000
_cell.angle_alpha   90.00
_cell.angle_beta   90.00
_cell.angle_gamma   90.00
#
_symmetry.space_group_name_H-M   'P 1'
#
loop_
_entity.id
_entity.type
_entity.pdbx_description
1 polymer ?
#
loop_
_entity_poly.entity_id
_entity_poly.type
_entity_poly.pdbx_seq_one_letter_code
_entity_poly.pdbx_strand_id
1 'polypeptide(L)'
;MNGELLSISGTITTINREFTTQLIAPNGRINLASIASKGEVIPTESGLDVNAKTANLTIDQSKITTSSIGGGDVFIRAGQFKLMNGDITATTFGEQEGGTIDIRADNIILDGVENYSDISSNTLGAGHGGKINLYAKQLDLSNGATITTGSAKTGDGGDIFIKLTDTLTFSGKFMFKTKVSSGIFASTLGTGHGGNIEIEANQLVITEGAQISSGTFGSGKGGNVFIKVKDILTASGKDRANFMSGIYANTQPLFILDHSLFAIDPTNNTGDAGSVKIEAGLINLSNGGKISTTSLGLGNAGFISVKTNELIATGKNFHEFSREYLYSGISSSSFVANENGGQAGNIIVQADTINLIDEAKIGTSAANSGGGDIEINTTNYILLQGGKITTSVYGGIGDGGNITISNPQFIVLNQGKIIAQANEGHGGDINIKSEQFITSPDSLISASSKLGLDGNIKIESPDMDMTRFLVILSDDYVDVSNQIKKPCSMLDSSFFVHKINGSPQTPYDYQPAQYLPETDSKAIKVSINPEEKIASSTCKN
;
A
#
# COMPACT_ATOMS: atom_id res chain seq x y z
N MET A 1 16.46 32.85 -28.10
CA MET A 1 16.68 31.73 -29.03
C MET A 1 15.35 31.02 -29.16
N ASN A 2 14.78 30.99 -30.36
CA ASN A 2 13.44 30.49 -30.63
C ASN A 2 13.48 28.97 -30.77
N GLY A 3 12.90 28.22 -29.80
CA GLY A 3 12.35 26.86 -29.98
C GLY A 3 13.13 25.82 -30.80
N GLU A 4 14.46 25.79 -30.74
CA GLU A 4 15.27 24.83 -31.51
C GLU A 4 15.32 23.47 -30.79
N LEU A 5 15.02 22.41 -31.54
CA LEU A 5 15.21 21.01 -31.15
C LEU A 5 16.65 20.78 -30.67
N LEU A 6 16.83 20.30 -29.44
CA LEU A 6 18.14 19.93 -28.91
C LEU A 6 18.26 18.41 -28.81
N SER A 7 19.04 17.81 -29.72
CA SER A 7 19.27 16.36 -29.76
C SER A 7 20.72 16.03 -29.40
N ILE A 8 20.91 15.23 -28.33
CA ILE A 8 22.22 14.69 -27.94
C ILE A 8 22.17 13.17 -28.10
N SER A 9 23.08 12.63 -28.91
CA SER A 9 23.23 11.18 -29.11
C SER A 9 24.69 10.76 -28.98
N GLY A 10 24.95 9.64 -28.31
CA GLY A 10 26.29 9.11 -28.06
C GLY A 10 26.38 8.30 -26.76
N THR A 11 27.59 8.00 -26.30
CA THR A 11 27.77 7.43 -24.96
C THR A 11 27.77 8.57 -23.94
N ILE A 12 26.63 8.76 -23.26
CA ILE A 12 26.45 9.83 -22.26
C ILE A 12 26.58 9.20 -20.87
N THR A 13 27.81 9.13 -20.35
CA THR A 13 28.07 8.40 -19.10
C THR A 13 27.64 9.19 -17.86
N THR A 14 27.77 10.52 -17.85
CA THR A 14 27.35 11.37 -16.72
C THR A 14 27.18 12.83 -17.16
N ILE A 15 26.05 13.45 -16.80
CA ILE A 15 25.94 14.90 -16.69
C ILE A 15 26.08 15.21 -15.19
N ASN A 16 27.30 15.55 -14.74
CA ASN A 16 27.62 15.92 -13.36
C ASN A 16 28.63 17.07 -13.40
N ARG A 17 28.39 18.12 -12.59
CA ARG A 17 29.41 19.02 -12.02
C ARG A 17 28.78 19.91 -10.94
N GLU A 18 29.57 20.24 -9.92
CA GLU A 18 29.17 21.02 -8.75
C GLU A 18 28.24 22.20 -9.10
N PHE A 19 27.04 22.15 -8.52
CA PHE A 19 25.94 23.12 -8.57
C PHE A 19 25.58 23.67 -9.97
N THR A 20 24.74 22.88 -10.64
CA THR A 20 23.74 23.21 -11.67
C THR A 20 24.23 23.36 -13.12
N THR A 21 24.59 22.24 -13.75
CA THR A 21 24.45 22.15 -15.21
C THR A 21 22.96 22.05 -15.57
N GLN A 22 22.52 22.91 -16.50
CA GLN A 22 21.14 22.95 -16.98
C GLN A 22 21.10 22.75 -18.49
N LEU A 23 20.24 21.83 -18.92
CA LEU A 23 19.84 21.69 -20.32
C LEU A 23 18.47 22.37 -20.47
N ILE A 24 18.42 23.49 -21.18
CA ILE A 24 17.22 24.35 -21.23
C ILE A 24 16.77 24.52 -22.68
N ALA A 25 15.52 24.17 -22.97
CA ALA A 25 14.86 24.45 -24.25
C ALA A 25 13.40 24.89 -24.04
N PRO A 26 13.14 26.15 -23.64
CA PRO A 26 11.78 26.61 -23.33
C PRO A 26 10.86 26.55 -24.55
N ASN A 27 9.64 26.00 -24.41
CA ASN A 27 8.71 25.66 -25.51
C ASN A 27 9.30 24.71 -26.57
N GLY A 28 10.51 24.19 -26.34
CA GLY A 28 11.24 23.38 -27.30
C GLY A 28 11.12 21.89 -26.98
N ARG A 29 11.97 21.12 -27.65
CA ARG A 29 12.09 19.68 -27.44
C ARG A 29 13.52 19.33 -27.09
N ILE A 30 13.68 18.51 -26.04
CA ILE A 30 14.95 17.91 -25.66
C ILE A 30 14.89 16.42 -25.95
N ASN A 31 15.85 15.94 -26.74
CA ASN A 31 15.99 14.56 -27.15
C ASN A 31 17.33 14.02 -26.65
N LEU A 32 17.30 13.01 -25.79
CA LEU A 32 18.50 12.33 -25.29
C LEU A 32 18.46 10.85 -25.64
N ALA A 33 19.49 10.37 -26.33
CA ALA A 33 19.66 8.95 -26.61
C ALA A 33 21.07 8.49 -26.22
N SER A 34 21.17 7.57 -25.26
CA SER A 34 22.45 6.94 -24.90
C SER A 34 22.62 5.64 -25.68
N ILE A 35 23.70 5.53 -26.46
CA ILE A 35 23.91 4.49 -27.47
C ILE A 35 25.22 3.72 -27.21
N ALA A 36 25.12 2.39 -27.20
CA ALA A 36 26.21 1.43 -26.92
C ALA A 36 26.76 0.74 -28.18
N SER A 37 26.07 0.83 -29.32
CA SER A 37 26.49 0.21 -30.58
C SER A 37 26.35 1.17 -31.75
N LYS A 38 26.98 0.84 -32.89
CA LYS A 38 26.61 1.50 -34.15
C LYS A 38 25.11 1.30 -34.41
N GLY A 39 24.47 2.34 -34.93
CA GLY A 39 23.04 2.36 -35.26
C GLY A 39 22.55 3.79 -35.46
N GLU A 40 21.25 3.95 -35.66
CA GLU A 40 20.62 5.23 -35.98
C GLU A 40 19.72 5.71 -34.84
N VAL A 41 19.71 7.02 -34.62
CA VAL A 41 18.78 7.72 -33.73
C VAL A 41 18.06 8.76 -34.57
N ILE A 42 16.76 8.55 -34.78
CA ILE A 42 15.95 9.37 -35.66
C ILE A 42 14.94 10.14 -34.80
N PRO A 43 15.10 11.47 -34.65
CA PRO A 43 14.05 12.33 -34.13
C PRO A 43 12.82 12.28 -35.05
N THR A 44 11.66 11.97 -34.47
CA THR A 44 10.37 12.02 -35.15
C THR A 44 9.50 13.09 -34.49
N GLU A 45 8.37 13.45 -35.10
CA GLU A 45 7.39 14.34 -34.46
C GLU A 45 6.88 13.78 -33.13
N SER A 46 6.81 12.45 -32.99
CA SER A 46 6.31 11.76 -31.79
C SER A 46 7.40 11.35 -30.79
N GLY A 47 8.69 11.61 -31.06
CA GLY A 47 9.77 11.37 -30.13
C GLY A 47 11.09 10.95 -30.76
N LEU A 48 11.64 9.82 -30.29
CA LEU A 48 12.92 9.26 -30.72
C LEU A 48 12.76 7.79 -31.10
N ASP A 49 13.05 7.47 -32.35
CA ASP A 49 13.27 6.10 -32.83
C ASP A 49 14.76 5.74 -32.75
N VAL A 50 15.07 4.61 -32.13
CA VAL A 50 16.45 4.17 -31.87
C VAL A 50 16.64 2.77 -32.40
N ASN A 51 17.38 2.67 -33.50
CA ASN A 51 17.80 1.42 -34.10
C ASN A 51 19.27 1.12 -33.74
N ALA A 52 19.52 0.99 -32.44
CA ALA A 52 20.83 0.68 -31.87
C ALA A 52 20.67 0.06 -30.48
N LYS A 53 21.71 -0.61 -29.96
CA LYS A 53 21.76 -0.97 -28.55
C LYS A 53 21.90 0.31 -27.73
N THR A 54 21.07 0.47 -26.71
CA THR A 54 21.14 1.61 -25.81
C THR A 54 22.19 1.38 -24.71
N ALA A 55 22.79 2.47 -24.25
CA ALA A 55 23.78 2.50 -23.16
C ALA A 55 23.18 3.13 -21.90
N ASN A 56 23.94 3.14 -20.81
CA ASN A 56 23.54 3.80 -19.58
C ASN A 56 23.54 5.32 -19.76
N LEU A 57 22.58 6.00 -19.14
CA LEU A 57 22.48 7.45 -19.01
C LEU A 57 22.31 7.79 -17.54
N THR A 58 23.17 8.65 -17.01
CA THR A 58 23.07 9.17 -15.64
C THR A 58 23.03 10.69 -15.66
N ILE A 59 21.98 11.24 -15.07
CA ILE A 59 21.82 12.65 -14.76
C ILE A 59 21.99 12.76 -13.26
N ASP A 60 23.01 13.50 -12.82
CA ASP A 60 23.34 13.64 -11.40
C ASP A 60 23.49 15.12 -11.04
N GLN A 61 22.75 15.58 -10.04
CA GLN A 61 22.76 16.97 -9.56
C GLN A 61 22.54 18.01 -10.69
N SER A 62 21.73 17.66 -11.68
CA SER A 62 21.56 18.42 -12.92
C SER A 62 20.08 18.59 -13.27
N LYS A 63 19.76 19.63 -14.06
CA LYS A 63 18.39 19.95 -14.48
C LYS A 63 18.23 19.88 -15.99
N ILE A 64 17.18 19.20 -16.45
CA ILE A 64 16.67 19.27 -17.81
C ILE A 64 15.33 20.00 -17.77
N THR A 65 15.16 21.05 -18.56
CA THR A 65 13.92 21.83 -18.54
C THR A 65 13.48 22.30 -19.91
N THR A 66 12.20 22.09 -20.19
CA THR A 66 11.46 22.66 -21.32
C THR A 66 10.34 23.59 -20.85
N SER A 67 10.27 23.87 -19.55
CA SER A 67 9.20 24.65 -18.91
C SER A 67 9.02 26.02 -19.56
N SER A 68 7.77 26.38 -19.83
CA SER A 68 7.40 27.58 -20.59
C SER A 68 5.88 27.83 -20.55
N ILE A 69 5.36 28.76 -21.36
CA ILE A 69 3.92 29.06 -21.41
C ILE A 69 3.04 27.88 -21.87
N GLY A 70 3.58 26.94 -22.67
CA GLY A 70 2.92 25.68 -23.04
C GLY A 70 3.70 24.43 -22.61
N GLY A 71 4.73 24.58 -21.78
CA GLY A 71 5.72 23.53 -21.60
C GLY A 71 6.41 23.15 -22.91
N GLY A 72 7.16 22.05 -22.87
CA GLY A 72 7.78 21.48 -24.06
C GLY A 72 8.13 20.02 -23.84
N ASP A 73 8.68 19.35 -24.84
CA ASP A 73 8.82 17.90 -24.80
C ASP A 73 10.20 17.43 -24.34
N VAL A 74 10.25 16.33 -23.59
CA VAL A 74 11.50 15.63 -23.25
C VAL A 74 11.39 14.17 -23.62
N PHE A 75 12.26 13.70 -24.53
CA PHE A 75 12.36 12.30 -24.91
C PHE A 75 13.70 11.71 -24.48
N ILE A 76 13.66 10.62 -23.73
CA ILE A 76 14.87 9.92 -23.27
C ILE A 76 14.85 8.45 -23.71
N ARG A 77 15.96 8.00 -24.29
CA ARG A 77 16.19 6.61 -24.70
C ARG A 77 17.51 6.11 -24.10
N ALA A 78 17.44 5.08 -23.27
CA ALA A 78 18.63 4.52 -22.62
C ALA A 78 18.49 3.01 -22.41
N GLY A 79 19.58 2.34 -22.02
CA GLY A 79 19.55 0.97 -21.51
C GLY A 79 19.20 1.03 -20.03
N GLN A 80 20.03 1.71 -19.24
CA GLN A 80 19.68 2.15 -17.90
C GLN A 80 19.58 3.67 -17.86
N PHE A 81 18.52 4.21 -17.25
CA PHE A 81 18.38 5.62 -16.96
C PHE A 81 18.43 5.85 -15.45
N LYS A 82 19.33 6.71 -14.99
CA LYS A 82 19.45 7.12 -13.59
C LYS A 82 19.28 8.62 -13.47
N LEU A 83 18.36 9.04 -12.60
CA LEU A 83 18.21 10.42 -12.16
C LEU A 83 18.56 10.49 -10.67
N MET A 84 19.69 11.11 -10.36
CA MET A 84 20.21 11.22 -9.00
C MET A 84 20.25 12.69 -8.60
N ASN A 85 19.55 13.06 -7.54
CA ASN A 85 19.49 14.43 -7.02
C ASN A 85 19.20 15.50 -8.10
N GLY A 86 18.39 15.19 -9.12
CA GLY A 86 18.24 16.01 -10.32
C GLY A 86 16.79 16.12 -10.80
N ASP A 87 16.53 17.08 -11.69
CA ASP A 87 15.19 17.43 -12.14
C ASP A 87 15.02 17.29 -13.65
N ILE A 88 13.91 16.72 -14.09
CA ILE A 88 13.40 16.81 -15.46
C ILE A 88 12.05 17.50 -15.41
N THR A 89 11.94 18.70 -16.00
CA THR A 89 10.74 19.55 -15.85
C THR A 89 10.20 20.03 -17.19
N ALA A 90 8.90 19.88 -17.41
CA ALA A 90 8.15 20.38 -18.57
C ALA A 90 6.93 21.23 -18.14
N THR A 91 7.13 22.13 -17.18
CA THR A 91 6.05 22.90 -16.54
C THR A 91 5.35 23.86 -17.51
N THR A 92 4.02 23.89 -17.47
CA THR A 92 3.17 24.83 -18.22
C THR A 92 2.80 26.04 -17.36
N PHE A 93 3.25 27.24 -17.74
CA PHE A 93 2.94 28.48 -17.02
C PHE A 93 1.73 29.26 -17.57
N GLY A 94 1.30 28.96 -18.80
CA GLY A 94 0.27 29.70 -19.52
C GLY A 94 -1.01 28.91 -19.78
N GLU A 95 -1.74 29.33 -20.80
CA GLU A 95 -3.06 28.81 -21.18
C GLU A 95 -2.98 27.68 -22.22
N GLN A 96 -1.77 27.29 -22.64
CA GLN A 96 -1.55 26.28 -23.66
C GLN A 96 -1.44 24.88 -23.04
N GLU A 97 -1.73 23.86 -23.85
CA GLU A 97 -1.56 22.46 -23.45
C GLU A 97 -0.10 22.13 -23.15
N GLY A 98 0.15 21.42 -22.05
CA GLY A 98 1.48 20.97 -21.65
C GLY A 98 2.10 19.94 -22.59
N GLY A 99 3.42 20.02 -22.75
CA GLY A 99 4.24 19.06 -23.50
C GLY A 99 4.34 17.68 -22.85
N THR A 100 5.09 16.77 -23.47
CA THR A 100 5.22 15.39 -22.99
C THR A 100 6.63 15.07 -22.51
N ILE A 101 6.75 14.40 -21.37
CA ILE A 101 7.99 13.70 -20.97
C ILE A 101 7.80 12.21 -21.28
N ASP A 102 8.58 11.64 -22.21
CA ASP A 102 8.54 10.22 -22.58
C ASP A 102 9.93 9.59 -22.40
N ILE A 103 10.03 8.65 -21.46
CA ILE A 103 11.27 7.97 -21.12
C ILE A 103 11.11 6.47 -21.40
N ARG A 104 12.06 5.92 -22.16
CA ARG A 104 12.14 4.48 -22.42
C ARG A 104 13.53 3.97 -22.06
N ALA A 105 13.58 3.01 -21.15
CA ALA A 105 14.81 2.34 -20.75
C ALA A 105 14.54 0.89 -20.33
N ASP A 106 15.55 0.02 -20.23
CA ASP A 106 15.36 -1.26 -19.56
C ASP A 106 15.11 -1.07 -18.06
N ASN A 107 15.89 -0.19 -17.41
CA ASN A 107 15.74 0.11 -15.99
C ASN A 107 15.76 1.63 -15.77
N ILE A 108 14.81 2.13 -15.00
CA ILE A 108 14.75 3.53 -14.57
C ILE A 108 14.94 3.58 -13.06
N ILE A 109 15.87 4.40 -12.59
CA ILE A 109 16.14 4.58 -11.16
C ILE A 109 16.10 6.08 -10.87
N LEU A 110 15.25 6.47 -9.93
CA LEU A 110 15.23 7.81 -9.36
C LEU A 110 15.62 7.76 -7.90
N ASP A 111 16.62 8.56 -7.53
CA ASP A 111 17.18 8.52 -6.18
C ASP A 111 17.48 9.92 -5.64
N GLY A 112 16.91 10.27 -4.48
CA GLY A 112 16.96 11.60 -3.87
C GLY A 112 17.84 11.73 -2.61
N VAL A 113 18.96 11.01 -2.51
CA VAL A 113 19.77 10.90 -1.28
C VAL A 113 20.21 12.25 -0.70
N GLU A 114 20.65 13.18 -1.53
CA GLU A 114 21.19 14.49 -1.12
C GLU A 114 20.24 15.64 -1.39
N ASN A 115 19.50 15.58 -2.51
CA ASN A 115 18.45 16.52 -2.92
C ASN A 115 17.23 15.74 -3.44
N TYR A 116 16.14 16.44 -3.74
CA TYR A 116 14.99 15.89 -4.45
C TYR A 116 15.39 15.39 -5.85
N SER A 117 14.78 14.29 -6.31
CA SER A 117 14.84 13.84 -7.71
C SER A 117 13.44 13.85 -8.27
N ASP A 118 13.21 14.66 -9.31
CA ASP A 118 11.86 14.87 -9.85
C ASP A 118 11.79 14.66 -11.35
N ILE A 119 10.72 14.03 -11.79
CA ILE A 119 10.24 14.15 -13.15
C ILE A 119 8.87 14.83 -13.08
N SER A 120 8.77 16.06 -13.57
CA SER A 120 7.52 16.80 -13.48
C SER A 120 7.05 17.51 -14.74
N SER A 121 5.74 17.49 -14.95
CA SER A 121 5.03 18.18 -16.02
C SER A 121 3.82 18.94 -15.47
N ASN A 122 4.06 19.73 -14.42
CA ASN A 122 3.04 20.47 -13.68
C ASN A 122 2.41 21.63 -14.47
N THR A 123 1.22 22.05 -14.04
CA THR A 123 0.49 23.21 -14.59
C THR A 123 0.35 24.33 -13.57
N LEU A 124 0.89 25.52 -13.88
CA LEU A 124 0.75 26.73 -13.06
C LEU A 124 -0.10 27.84 -13.73
N GLY A 125 -0.57 27.61 -14.96
CA GLY A 125 -1.52 28.45 -15.71
C GLY A 125 -2.92 27.84 -15.81
N ALA A 126 -3.74 28.28 -16.78
CA ALA A 126 -5.06 27.67 -17.01
C ALA A 126 -5.08 26.58 -18.09
N GLY A 127 -3.98 26.34 -18.83
CA GLY A 127 -3.90 25.25 -19.80
C GLY A 127 -3.89 23.88 -19.13
N HIS A 128 -4.13 22.78 -19.87
CA HIS A 128 -4.07 21.45 -19.27
C HIS A 128 -2.62 20.95 -19.11
N GLY A 129 -2.40 20.13 -18.09
CA GLY A 129 -1.07 19.58 -17.79
C GLY A 129 -0.57 18.58 -18.81
N GLY A 130 0.75 18.56 -18.94
CA GLY A 130 1.45 17.67 -19.86
C GLY A 130 1.49 16.22 -19.37
N LYS A 131 1.84 15.30 -20.28
CA LYS A 131 1.85 13.85 -19.99
C LYS A 131 3.23 13.36 -19.60
N ILE A 132 3.28 12.41 -18.67
CA ILE A 132 4.51 11.66 -18.38
C ILE A 132 4.30 10.20 -18.76
N ASN A 133 5.09 9.70 -19.71
CA ASN A 133 5.07 8.30 -20.13
C ASN A 133 6.40 7.62 -19.78
N LEU A 134 6.36 6.58 -18.95
CA LEU A 134 7.53 5.77 -18.61
C LEU A 134 7.34 4.33 -19.08
N TYR A 135 8.27 3.86 -19.91
CA TYR A 135 8.30 2.47 -20.37
C TYR A 135 9.61 1.81 -19.95
N ALA A 136 9.53 0.78 -19.12
CA ALA A 136 10.72 0.04 -18.71
C ALA A 136 10.46 -1.43 -18.39
N LYS A 137 11.51 -2.16 -18.04
CA LYS A 137 11.34 -3.44 -17.33
C LYS A 137 11.10 -3.16 -15.86
N GLN A 138 11.96 -2.34 -15.26
CA GLN A 138 11.91 -1.99 -13.83
C GLN A 138 11.98 -0.47 -13.64
N LEU A 139 11.28 -0.01 -12.60
CA LEU A 139 11.31 1.38 -12.15
C LEU A 139 11.42 1.40 -10.62
N ASP A 140 12.48 2.04 -10.11
CA ASP A 140 12.74 2.19 -8.69
C ASP A 140 12.73 3.68 -8.30
N LEU A 141 11.94 4.03 -7.29
CA LEU A 141 11.94 5.35 -6.66
C LEU A 141 12.35 5.22 -5.20
N SER A 142 13.42 5.91 -4.81
CA SER A 142 13.94 5.90 -3.44
C SER A 142 14.30 7.29 -2.93
N ASN A 143 14.40 7.39 -1.61
CA ASN A 143 14.96 8.54 -0.89
C ASN A 143 14.29 9.88 -1.26
N GLY A 144 12.98 9.91 -1.45
CA GLY A 144 12.22 11.14 -1.75
C GLY A 144 12.15 11.48 -3.25
N ALA A 145 12.51 10.55 -4.13
CA ALA A 145 12.28 10.68 -5.56
C ALA A 145 10.78 10.67 -5.94
N THR A 146 10.41 11.47 -6.94
CA THR A 146 9.01 11.71 -7.32
C THR A 146 8.78 11.79 -8.82
N ILE A 147 7.53 11.56 -9.21
CA ILE A 147 7.01 11.81 -10.56
C ILE A 147 5.71 12.61 -10.42
N THR A 148 5.60 13.79 -11.05
CA THR A 148 4.53 14.74 -10.74
C THR A 148 3.89 15.43 -11.97
N THR A 149 2.55 15.51 -12.03
CA THR A 149 1.81 16.22 -13.12
C THR A 149 0.71 17.15 -12.60
N GLY A 150 0.81 17.58 -11.34
CA GLY A 150 -0.25 18.33 -10.67
C GLY A 150 -0.54 19.71 -11.27
N SER A 151 -1.69 20.28 -10.93
CA SER A 151 -2.05 21.65 -11.29
C SER A 151 -2.19 22.56 -10.07
N ALA A 152 -1.86 23.84 -10.23
CA ALA A 152 -1.87 24.81 -9.12
C ALA A 152 -3.01 25.85 -9.19
N LYS A 153 -3.67 25.98 -10.34
CA LYS A 153 -4.72 26.99 -10.59
C LYS A 153 -5.95 26.37 -11.26
N THR A 154 -6.39 26.94 -12.36
CA THR A 154 -7.64 26.60 -13.04
C THR A 154 -7.48 25.48 -14.07
N GLY A 155 -6.25 25.25 -14.56
CA GLY A 155 -5.97 24.17 -15.50
C GLY A 155 -5.98 22.80 -14.83
N ASP A 156 -6.32 21.75 -15.59
CA ASP A 156 -6.30 20.38 -15.08
C ASP A 156 -4.87 19.85 -14.96
N GLY A 157 -4.67 18.92 -14.02
CA GLY A 157 -3.42 18.16 -13.90
C GLY A 157 -3.21 17.24 -15.11
N GLY A 158 -1.96 17.02 -15.45
CA GLY A 158 -1.59 16.10 -16.54
C GLY A 158 -1.64 14.63 -16.11
N ASP A 159 -1.64 13.72 -17.09
CA ASP A 159 -1.70 12.28 -16.82
C ASP A 159 -0.31 11.64 -16.71
N ILE A 160 -0.21 10.60 -15.88
CA ILE A 160 0.99 9.76 -15.73
C ILE A 160 0.66 8.35 -16.19
N PHE A 161 1.42 7.85 -17.18
CA PHE A 161 1.31 6.49 -17.68
C PHE A 161 2.64 5.75 -17.48
N ILE A 162 2.60 4.63 -16.76
CA ILE A 162 3.77 3.81 -16.48
C ILE A 162 3.47 2.38 -16.92
N LYS A 163 4.30 1.86 -17.82
CA LYS A 163 4.19 0.49 -18.30
C LYS A 163 5.51 -0.24 -18.10
N LEU A 164 5.48 -1.20 -17.18
CA LEU A 164 6.61 -2.03 -16.82
C LEU A 164 6.35 -3.47 -17.20
N THR A 165 7.39 -4.16 -17.66
CA THR A 165 7.30 -5.60 -17.92
C THR A 165 7.68 -6.46 -16.72
N ASP A 166 8.12 -5.85 -15.62
CA ASP A 166 8.54 -6.56 -14.40
C ASP A 166 8.05 -5.82 -13.13
N THR A 167 8.86 -4.98 -12.50
CA THR A 167 8.61 -4.52 -11.13
C THR A 167 8.64 -2.99 -11.00
N LEU A 168 7.70 -2.45 -10.23
CA LEU A 168 7.68 -1.08 -9.74
C LEU A 168 7.93 -1.06 -8.23
N THR A 169 8.99 -0.41 -7.78
CA THR A 169 9.35 -0.31 -6.35
C THR A 169 9.37 1.13 -5.88
N PHE A 170 8.73 1.38 -4.73
CA PHE A 170 8.82 2.64 -4.01
C PHE A 170 9.25 2.42 -2.56
N SER A 171 10.22 3.21 -2.10
CA SER A 171 10.59 3.28 -0.69
C SER A 171 10.55 4.73 -0.19
N GLY A 172 9.60 5.01 0.70
CA GLY A 172 9.28 6.34 1.22
C GLY A 172 10.14 6.78 2.40
N LYS A 173 11.45 6.48 2.42
CA LYS A 173 12.27 6.84 3.57
C LYS A 173 12.33 8.36 3.75
N PHE A 174 11.57 8.87 4.73
CA PHE A 174 11.57 10.29 5.08
C PHE A 174 12.98 10.74 5.46
N MET A 175 13.57 11.58 4.60
CA MET A 175 14.87 12.21 4.84
C MET A 175 14.64 13.64 5.34
N PHE A 176 15.22 14.01 6.48
CA PHE A 176 15.04 15.33 7.11
C PHE A 176 15.41 16.52 6.20
N LYS A 177 16.25 16.28 5.18
CA LYS A 177 16.62 17.28 4.18
C LYS A 177 15.54 17.48 3.11
N THR A 178 14.95 16.39 2.59
CA THR A 178 13.96 16.46 1.49
C THR A 178 12.54 16.67 2.00
N LYS A 179 12.19 16.17 3.19
CA LYS A 179 10.84 16.25 3.79
C LYS A 179 9.71 15.68 2.91
N VAL A 180 10.02 14.92 1.87
CA VAL A 180 9.03 14.27 0.99
C VAL A 180 9.29 12.78 0.95
N SER A 181 8.23 11.99 1.00
CA SER A 181 8.27 10.55 0.73
C SER A 181 8.23 10.31 -0.77
N SER A 182 8.91 9.26 -1.23
CA SER A 182 8.90 8.90 -2.65
C SER A 182 7.48 8.60 -3.14
N GLY A 183 7.17 8.97 -4.39
CA GLY A 183 5.84 8.73 -4.90
C GLY A 183 5.53 9.26 -6.29
N ILE A 184 4.31 8.99 -6.72
CA ILE A 184 3.73 9.44 -7.99
C ILE A 184 2.53 10.30 -7.68
N PHE A 185 2.51 11.53 -8.17
CA PHE A 185 1.56 12.55 -7.77
C PHE A 185 0.94 13.26 -8.97
N ALA A 186 -0.37 13.13 -9.15
CA ALA A 186 -1.13 13.86 -10.17
C ALA A 186 -2.18 14.79 -9.52
N SER A 187 -1.89 15.28 -8.31
CA SER A 187 -2.85 16.02 -7.48
C SER A 187 -3.00 17.48 -7.89
N THR A 188 -4.20 18.06 -7.71
CA THR A 188 -4.50 19.48 -8.00
C THR A 188 -4.58 20.33 -6.73
N LEU A 189 -4.04 21.56 -6.75
CA LEU A 189 -4.16 22.57 -5.69
C LEU A 189 -5.27 23.59 -5.93
N GLY A 190 -5.74 23.70 -7.17
CA GLY A 190 -6.66 24.76 -7.58
C GLY A 190 -8.06 24.24 -7.93
N THR A 191 -8.72 24.92 -8.86
CA THR A 191 -10.08 24.57 -9.29
C THR A 191 -10.10 23.55 -10.44
N GLY A 192 -8.97 23.32 -11.10
CA GLY A 192 -8.83 22.29 -12.14
C GLY A 192 -8.86 20.88 -11.54
N HIS A 193 -9.22 19.90 -12.36
CA HIS A 193 -9.29 18.50 -11.99
C HIS A 193 -7.90 17.86 -11.80
N GLY A 194 -7.80 16.88 -10.91
CA GLY A 194 -6.60 16.06 -10.76
C GLY A 194 -6.34 15.21 -12.02
N GLY A 195 -5.08 15.00 -12.35
CA GLY A 195 -4.68 14.17 -13.50
C GLY A 195 -4.74 12.68 -13.18
N ASN A 196 -4.90 11.82 -14.17
CA ASN A 196 -5.01 10.37 -13.94
C ASN A 196 -3.64 9.70 -13.84
N ILE A 197 -3.57 8.61 -13.08
CA ILE A 197 -2.39 7.75 -12.98
C ILE A 197 -2.77 6.36 -13.46
N GLU A 198 -2.07 5.87 -14.49
CA GLU A 198 -2.22 4.51 -15.01
C GLU A 198 -0.90 3.75 -14.91
N ILE A 199 -0.94 2.57 -14.27
CA ILE A 199 0.24 1.74 -14.03
C ILE A 199 -0.05 0.30 -14.45
N GLU A 200 0.77 -0.24 -15.35
CA GLU A 200 0.84 -1.66 -15.67
C GLU A 200 2.20 -2.24 -15.24
N ALA A 201 2.20 -3.31 -14.45
CA ALA A 201 3.43 -4.03 -14.03
C ALA A 201 3.14 -5.52 -13.73
N ASN A 202 4.17 -6.34 -13.53
CA ASN A 202 3.96 -7.66 -12.93
C ASN A 202 3.89 -7.58 -11.41
N GLN A 203 4.70 -6.72 -10.81
CA GLN A 203 4.78 -6.52 -9.36
C GLN A 203 4.81 -5.04 -9.01
N LEU A 204 4.11 -4.68 -7.94
CA LEU A 204 4.08 -3.33 -7.38
C LEU A 204 4.35 -3.40 -5.87
N VAL A 205 5.42 -2.75 -5.42
CA VAL A 205 5.84 -2.72 -4.02
C VAL A 205 5.92 -1.29 -3.53
N ILE A 206 5.05 -0.93 -2.60
CA ILE A 206 4.96 0.41 -1.99
C ILE A 206 5.29 0.28 -0.51
N THR A 207 6.43 0.82 -0.09
CA THR A 207 6.94 0.60 1.28
C THR A 207 7.41 1.88 1.96
N GLU A 208 7.53 1.81 3.28
CA GLU A 208 8.13 2.85 4.12
C GLU A 208 7.48 4.25 3.99
N GLY A 209 6.19 4.32 3.64
CA GLY A 209 5.43 5.57 3.51
C GLY A 209 5.37 6.15 2.09
N ALA A 210 5.84 5.42 1.07
CA ALA A 210 5.71 5.85 -0.31
C ALA A 210 4.26 5.88 -0.81
N GLN A 211 3.94 6.73 -1.78
CA GLN A 211 2.55 6.96 -2.19
C GLN A 211 2.35 7.03 -3.70
N ILE A 212 1.18 6.56 -4.15
CA ILE A 212 0.61 6.91 -5.46
C ILE A 212 -0.64 7.73 -5.17
N SER A 213 -0.73 8.96 -5.68
CA SER A 213 -1.82 9.87 -5.35
C SER A 213 -2.29 10.72 -6.53
N SER A 214 -3.60 10.66 -6.80
CA SER A 214 -4.30 11.49 -7.80
C SER A 214 -5.38 12.37 -7.13
N GLY A 215 -5.13 12.81 -5.90
CA GLY A 215 -6.10 13.56 -5.10
C GLY A 215 -6.32 15.02 -5.51
N THR A 216 -7.08 15.75 -4.70
CA THR A 216 -7.33 17.19 -4.86
C THR A 216 -7.20 17.94 -3.53
N PHE A 217 -6.67 19.15 -3.56
CA PHE A 217 -6.56 20.06 -2.43
C PHE A 217 -7.45 21.30 -2.57
N GLY A 218 -7.99 21.53 -3.77
CA GLY A 218 -8.86 22.65 -4.09
C GLY A 218 -10.26 22.18 -4.49
N SER A 219 -11.06 23.08 -5.06
CA SER A 219 -12.46 22.77 -5.40
C SER A 219 -12.64 21.86 -6.62
N GLY A 220 -11.57 21.58 -7.37
CA GLY A 220 -11.61 20.62 -8.47
C GLY A 220 -11.72 19.17 -7.98
N LYS A 221 -12.34 18.30 -8.77
CA LYS A 221 -12.42 16.85 -8.48
C LYS A 221 -11.04 16.19 -8.59
N GLY A 222 -10.72 15.26 -7.68
CA GLY A 222 -9.54 14.39 -7.80
C GLY A 222 -9.57 13.51 -9.06
N GLY A 223 -8.41 13.13 -9.57
CA GLY A 223 -8.27 12.26 -10.73
C GLY A 223 -8.43 10.78 -10.38
N ASN A 224 -8.26 9.90 -11.37
CA ASN A 224 -8.41 8.47 -11.18
C ASN A 224 -7.05 7.76 -11.14
N VAL A 225 -6.94 6.74 -10.29
CA VAL A 225 -5.81 5.82 -10.27
C VAL A 225 -6.24 4.47 -10.81
N PHE A 226 -5.65 4.03 -11.91
CA PHE A 226 -5.83 2.69 -12.47
C PHE A 226 -4.53 1.90 -12.36
N ILE A 227 -4.58 0.77 -11.66
CA ILE A 227 -3.42 -0.10 -11.44
C ILE A 227 -3.76 -1.51 -11.91
N LYS A 228 -2.93 -2.04 -12.80
CA LYS A 228 -3.00 -3.41 -13.27
C LYS A 228 -1.68 -4.10 -12.99
N VAL A 229 -1.72 -5.05 -12.07
CA VAL A 229 -0.56 -5.80 -11.63
C VAL A 229 -0.80 -7.28 -11.91
N LYS A 230 0.12 -7.96 -12.57
CA LYS A 230 -0.09 -9.37 -12.92
C LYS A 230 -0.08 -10.28 -11.70
N ASP A 231 0.90 -10.11 -10.82
CA ASP A 231 1.22 -11.07 -9.77
C ASP A 231 0.86 -10.50 -8.38
N ILE A 232 1.59 -9.51 -7.87
CA ILE A 232 1.40 -9.01 -6.50
C ILE A 232 1.50 -7.49 -6.38
N LEU A 233 0.53 -6.92 -5.68
CA LEU A 233 0.57 -5.56 -5.13
C LEU A 233 0.79 -5.64 -3.62
N THR A 234 1.90 -5.09 -3.15
CA THR A 234 2.19 -4.96 -1.72
C THR A 234 2.23 -3.49 -1.33
N ALA A 235 1.44 -3.09 -0.34
CA ALA A 235 1.58 -1.81 0.34
C ALA A 235 1.82 -2.04 1.82
N SER A 236 2.92 -1.53 2.35
CA SER A 236 3.23 -1.73 3.76
C SER A 236 4.04 -0.63 4.44
N GLY A 237 3.76 -0.45 5.73
CA GLY A 237 4.49 0.49 6.57
C GLY A 237 4.07 1.95 6.39
N LYS A 238 4.82 2.81 7.05
CA LYS A 238 4.66 4.27 7.06
C LYS A 238 6.04 4.92 7.14
N ASP A 239 6.11 6.21 6.83
CA ASP A 239 7.31 7.00 7.07
C ASP A 239 7.33 7.59 8.50
N ARG A 240 8.36 8.39 8.81
CA ARG A 240 8.51 9.06 10.11
C ARG A 240 7.51 10.19 10.37
N ALA A 241 6.94 10.77 9.32
CA ALA A 241 5.86 11.73 9.42
C ALA A 241 4.47 11.05 9.46
N ASN A 242 4.47 9.72 9.57
CA ASN A 242 3.31 8.84 9.60
C ASN A 242 2.47 8.81 8.32
N PHE A 243 3.06 9.20 7.18
CA PHE A 243 2.46 8.93 5.89
C PHE A 243 2.48 7.43 5.65
N MET A 244 1.32 6.86 5.38
CA MET A 244 1.17 5.44 5.11
C MET A 244 1.50 5.11 3.67
N SER A 245 2.12 3.96 3.47
CA SER A 245 2.30 3.38 2.15
C SER A 245 0.94 3.09 1.52
N GLY A 246 0.71 3.51 0.28
CA GLY A 246 -0.56 3.20 -0.35
C GLY A 246 -0.88 3.93 -1.63
N ILE A 247 -2.13 3.73 -2.03
CA ILE A 247 -2.74 4.28 -3.24
C ILE A 247 -3.91 5.16 -2.83
N TYR A 248 -3.92 6.38 -3.34
CA TYR A 248 -4.80 7.45 -2.88
C TYR A 248 -5.44 8.20 -4.05
N ALA A 249 -6.71 8.56 -3.90
CA ALA A 249 -7.36 9.60 -4.69
C ALA A 249 -8.19 10.51 -3.77
N ASN A 250 -7.58 10.93 -2.67
CA ASN A 250 -8.24 11.63 -1.57
C ASN A 250 -8.46 13.12 -1.86
N THR A 251 -9.33 13.77 -1.08
CA THR A 251 -9.33 15.23 -0.93
C THR A 251 -8.45 15.61 0.25
N GLN A 252 -7.67 16.69 0.12
CA GLN A 252 -6.56 17.06 1.00
C GLN A 252 -5.59 15.92 1.34
N PRO A 253 -5.04 15.17 0.36
CA PRO A 253 -3.99 14.21 0.71
C PRO A 253 -2.88 14.95 1.44
N LEU A 254 -2.28 14.42 2.49
CA LEU A 254 -1.20 15.14 3.14
C LEU A 254 -0.06 15.28 2.08
N PHE A 255 0.34 16.51 1.74
CA PHE A 255 1.44 16.74 0.79
C PHE A 255 2.23 17.96 1.24
N ILE A 256 3.55 17.80 1.23
CA ILE A 256 4.49 18.87 1.56
C ILE A 256 5.07 19.33 0.22
N LEU A 257 4.49 20.38 -0.35
CA LEU A 257 5.15 21.14 -1.41
C LEU A 257 5.89 22.32 -0.80
N ASP A 258 7.14 22.49 -1.22
CA ASP A 258 7.93 23.71 -1.04
C ASP A 258 7.95 24.28 0.40
N HIS A 259 8.39 23.44 1.34
CA HIS A 259 8.80 23.85 2.69
C HIS A 259 7.75 24.60 3.53
N SER A 260 6.48 24.61 3.12
CA SER A 260 5.39 25.25 3.85
C SER A 260 4.21 24.29 3.95
N LEU A 261 3.86 23.96 5.19
CA LEU A 261 2.56 23.36 5.53
C LEU A 261 1.50 24.37 5.11
N PHE A 262 0.96 24.25 3.90
CA PHE A 262 -0.32 24.89 3.60
C PHE A 262 -1.38 24.10 4.37
N ALA A 263 -1.71 24.60 5.57
CA ALA A 263 -2.97 24.30 6.21
C ALA A 263 -4.06 24.94 5.33
N ILE A 264 -4.51 24.21 4.32
CA ILE A 264 -5.67 24.64 3.54
C ILE A 264 -6.86 24.46 4.46
N ASP A 265 -7.55 25.56 4.73
CA ASP A 265 -8.77 25.57 5.50
C ASP A 265 -9.73 24.50 4.94
N PRO A 266 -10.08 23.45 5.71
CA PRO A 266 -10.96 22.38 5.24
C PRO A 266 -12.36 22.88 4.83
N THR A 267 -12.74 24.11 5.21
CA THR A 267 -13.99 24.74 4.79
C THR A 267 -13.98 25.27 3.36
N ASN A 268 -12.81 25.41 2.74
CA ASN A 268 -12.68 25.91 1.36
C ASN A 268 -12.43 24.79 0.33
N ASN A 269 -12.18 23.56 0.78
CA ASN A 269 -12.05 22.42 -0.13
C ASN A 269 -13.41 21.75 -0.36
N THR A 270 -14.03 22.07 -1.49
CA THR A 270 -15.29 21.49 -1.94
C THR A 270 -15.12 20.40 -3.00
N GLY A 271 -13.88 20.06 -3.38
CA GLY A 271 -13.61 19.10 -4.44
C GLY A 271 -13.96 17.69 -4.01
N ASP A 272 -14.60 16.92 -4.90
CA ASP A 272 -14.86 15.50 -4.68
C ASP A 272 -13.56 14.68 -4.82
N ALA A 273 -13.44 13.60 -4.05
CA ALA A 273 -12.38 12.62 -4.21
C ALA A 273 -12.47 11.92 -5.59
N GLY A 274 -11.32 11.41 -6.03
CA GLY A 274 -11.18 10.65 -7.25
C GLY A 274 -11.58 9.18 -7.10
N SER A 275 -11.27 8.35 -8.09
CA SER A 275 -11.52 6.90 -8.00
C SER A 275 -10.24 6.08 -8.04
N VAL A 276 -10.28 4.90 -7.42
CA VAL A 276 -9.18 3.92 -7.49
C VAL A 276 -9.73 2.62 -8.04
N LYS A 277 -9.13 2.14 -9.14
CA LYS A 277 -9.42 0.83 -9.72
C LYS A 277 -8.14 -0.02 -9.76
N ILE A 278 -8.21 -1.21 -9.19
CA ILE A 278 -7.07 -2.13 -9.09
C ILE A 278 -7.45 -3.51 -9.61
N GLU A 279 -6.61 -4.07 -10.49
CA GLU A 279 -6.65 -5.46 -10.94
C GLU A 279 -5.32 -6.11 -10.59
N ALA A 280 -5.31 -7.12 -9.71
CA ALA A 280 -4.09 -7.78 -9.22
C ALA A 280 -4.25 -9.31 -9.09
N GLY A 281 -3.16 -10.07 -9.02
CA GLY A 281 -3.22 -11.49 -8.61
C GLY A 281 -3.43 -11.62 -7.10
N LEU A 282 -2.57 -10.95 -6.33
CA LEU A 282 -2.63 -10.83 -4.87
C LEU A 282 -2.50 -9.36 -4.46
N ILE A 283 -3.30 -8.94 -3.49
CA ILE A 283 -3.16 -7.65 -2.81
C ILE A 283 -2.81 -7.91 -1.35
N ASN A 284 -1.66 -7.41 -0.91
CA ASN A 284 -1.19 -7.50 0.46
C ASN A 284 -1.04 -6.11 1.09
N LEU A 285 -1.88 -5.81 2.08
CA LEU A 285 -1.91 -4.55 2.82
C LEU A 285 -1.54 -4.79 4.28
N SER A 286 -0.36 -4.36 4.70
CA SER A 286 0.12 -4.65 6.06
C SER A 286 0.72 -3.43 6.74
N ASN A 287 0.73 -3.42 8.08
CA ASN A 287 1.42 -2.39 8.87
C ASN A 287 1.06 -0.93 8.52
N GLY A 288 -0.17 -0.65 8.08
CA GLY A 288 -0.61 0.66 7.64
C GLY A 288 -0.77 0.80 6.11
N GLY A 289 -0.55 -0.27 5.33
CA GLY A 289 -0.82 -0.27 3.89
C GLY A 289 -2.28 0.07 3.55
N LYS A 290 -2.48 1.02 2.63
CA LYS A 290 -3.83 1.53 2.31
C LYS A 290 -4.16 1.65 0.83
N ILE A 291 -5.46 1.49 0.54
CA ILE A 291 -6.13 1.96 -0.67
C ILE A 291 -7.24 2.90 -0.22
N SER A 292 -7.23 4.16 -0.68
CA SER A 292 -8.18 5.15 -0.15
C SER A 292 -8.62 6.21 -1.16
N THR A 293 -9.88 6.62 -1.02
CA THR A 293 -10.52 7.72 -1.78
C THR A 293 -11.26 8.65 -0.82
N THR A 294 -10.68 8.88 0.34
CA THR A 294 -11.29 9.63 1.43
C THR A 294 -11.42 11.11 1.10
N SER A 295 -12.53 11.74 1.47
CA SER A 295 -12.68 13.19 1.52
C SER A 295 -12.43 13.73 2.94
N LEU A 296 -11.48 14.66 3.05
CA LEU A 296 -11.17 15.41 4.26
C LEU A 296 -11.77 16.83 4.25
N GLY A 297 -12.29 17.27 3.10
CA GLY A 297 -13.03 18.52 2.91
C GLY A 297 -14.55 18.32 2.81
N LEU A 298 -15.25 19.34 2.29
CA LEU A 298 -16.70 19.35 2.10
C LEU A 298 -17.18 18.47 0.93
N GLY A 299 -16.27 18.07 0.02
CA GLY A 299 -16.62 17.20 -1.11
C GLY A 299 -16.92 15.76 -0.69
N ASN A 300 -17.49 14.98 -1.62
CA ASN A 300 -17.80 13.58 -1.43
C ASN A 300 -16.54 12.70 -1.52
N ALA A 301 -16.54 11.59 -0.79
CA ALA A 301 -15.53 10.56 -0.94
C ALA A 301 -15.76 9.75 -2.22
N GLY A 302 -14.69 9.12 -2.70
CA GLY A 302 -14.61 8.59 -4.05
C GLY A 302 -14.95 7.10 -4.16
N PHE A 303 -14.80 6.56 -5.36
CA PHE A 303 -15.16 5.17 -5.64
C PHE A 303 -13.92 4.26 -5.65
N ILE A 304 -14.02 3.09 -5.02
CA ILE A 304 -12.96 2.07 -5.07
C ILE A 304 -13.50 0.78 -5.71
N SER A 305 -12.81 0.28 -6.73
CA SER A 305 -13.06 -1.03 -7.32
C SER A 305 -11.79 -1.88 -7.30
N VAL A 306 -11.85 -3.01 -6.61
CA VAL A 306 -10.74 -3.95 -6.50
C VAL A 306 -11.15 -5.29 -7.08
N LYS A 307 -10.32 -5.82 -7.99
CA LYS A 307 -10.40 -7.18 -8.49
C LYS A 307 -9.08 -7.89 -8.22
N THR A 308 -9.12 -8.98 -7.45
CA THR A 308 -7.94 -9.77 -7.12
C THR A 308 -8.27 -11.26 -7.04
N ASN A 309 -7.29 -12.15 -7.03
CA ASN A 309 -7.57 -13.53 -6.61
C ASN A 309 -7.59 -13.58 -5.08
N GLU A 310 -6.63 -12.92 -4.43
CA GLU A 310 -6.52 -12.89 -2.98
C GLU A 310 -6.33 -11.47 -2.45
N LEU A 311 -7.08 -11.11 -1.40
CA LEU A 311 -6.89 -9.89 -0.63
C LEU A 311 -6.51 -10.25 0.81
N ILE A 312 -5.30 -9.87 1.22
CA ILE A 312 -4.84 -9.99 2.60
C ILE A 312 -4.63 -8.58 3.14
N ALA A 313 -5.30 -8.26 4.25
CA ALA A 313 -5.02 -7.07 5.01
C ALA A 313 -4.77 -7.42 6.48
N THR A 314 -3.69 -6.87 7.05
CA THR A 314 -3.29 -7.17 8.43
C THR A 314 -2.90 -5.93 9.21
N GLY A 315 -3.45 -5.84 10.42
CA GLY A 315 -3.00 -4.91 11.43
C GLY A 315 -3.58 -3.51 11.31
N LYS A 316 -3.18 -2.70 12.30
CA LYS A 316 -3.38 -1.25 12.35
C LYS A 316 -2.08 -0.59 12.79
N ASN A 317 -1.88 0.63 12.35
CA ASN A 317 -0.73 1.45 12.74
C ASN A 317 -1.20 2.59 13.65
N PHE A 318 -0.45 2.87 14.72
CA PHE A 318 -0.75 4.01 15.58
C PHE A 318 -0.19 5.30 14.97
N HIS A 319 -1.03 6.32 14.82
CA HIS A 319 -0.64 7.65 14.38
C HIS A 319 -0.38 8.54 15.60
N GLU A 320 0.89 8.79 15.90
CA GLU A 320 1.32 9.44 17.15
C GLU A 320 0.76 10.86 17.32
N PHE A 321 0.67 11.62 16.23
CA PHE A 321 0.22 13.01 16.28
C PHE A 321 -1.29 13.16 16.45
N SER A 322 -2.10 12.37 15.75
CA SER A 322 -3.57 12.41 15.88
C SER A 322 -4.07 11.54 17.04
N ARG A 323 -3.23 10.68 17.62
CA ARG A 323 -3.60 9.65 18.58
C ARG A 323 -4.69 8.70 18.06
N GLU A 324 -4.73 8.51 16.74
CA GLU A 324 -5.68 7.61 16.08
C GLU A 324 -4.99 6.36 15.54
N TYR A 325 -5.73 5.28 15.43
CA TYR A 325 -5.27 4.09 14.73
C TYR A 325 -5.63 4.18 13.25
N LEU A 326 -4.63 4.07 12.39
CA LEU A 326 -4.78 3.97 10.96
C LEU A 326 -4.71 2.50 10.54
N TYR A 327 -5.85 1.96 10.17
CA TYR A 327 -5.99 0.55 9.80
C TYR A 327 -5.35 0.25 8.46
N SER A 328 -4.75 -0.94 8.30
CA SER A 328 -4.47 -1.45 6.97
C SER A 328 -5.79 -1.78 6.27
N GLY A 329 -5.89 -1.55 4.97
CA GLY A 329 -7.04 -1.96 4.18
C GLY A 329 -7.57 -0.92 3.20
N ILE A 330 -8.86 -0.99 2.93
CA ILE A 330 -9.55 -0.23 1.88
C ILE A 330 -10.55 0.73 2.52
N SER A 331 -10.45 2.03 2.22
CA SER A 331 -11.34 3.02 2.82
C SER A 331 -11.78 4.16 1.91
N SER A 332 -13.10 4.40 1.84
CA SER A 332 -13.69 5.57 1.20
C SER A 332 -14.57 6.33 2.19
N SER A 333 -13.94 7.25 2.93
CA SER A 333 -14.56 7.95 4.06
C SER A 333 -14.71 9.45 3.82
N SER A 334 -15.70 10.09 4.44
CA SER A 334 -15.86 11.55 4.52
C SER A 334 -15.81 12.00 5.98
N PHE A 335 -14.90 12.90 6.31
CA PHE A 335 -14.57 13.23 7.71
C PHE A 335 -15.07 14.58 8.22
N VAL A 336 -15.64 15.45 7.37
CA VAL A 336 -16.12 16.76 7.84
C VAL A 336 -17.42 16.62 8.63
N ALA A 337 -17.34 16.93 9.92
CA ALA A 337 -18.45 16.87 10.88
C ALA A 337 -19.31 18.15 10.90
N ASN A 338 -19.41 18.87 9.79
CA ASN A 338 -20.31 20.01 9.63
C ASN A 338 -21.55 19.53 8.86
N GLU A 339 -22.67 20.27 8.90
CA GLU A 339 -23.89 19.92 8.12
C GLU A 339 -23.65 19.85 6.61
N ASN A 340 -22.55 20.45 6.12
CA ASN A 340 -22.15 20.48 4.72
C ASN A 340 -21.09 19.43 4.33
N GLY A 341 -20.81 18.43 5.19
CA GLY A 341 -19.87 17.36 4.86
C GLY A 341 -20.38 16.47 3.73
N GLY A 342 -19.51 16.09 2.79
CA GLY A 342 -19.87 15.22 1.67
C GLY A 342 -20.18 13.78 2.09
N GLN A 343 -20.81 13.00 1.21
CA GLN A 343 -21.15 11.59 1.45
C GLN A 343 -19.89 10.71 1.40
N ALA A 344 -19.93 9.56 2.09
CA ALA A 344 -18.92 8.53 1.93
C ALA A 344 -19.08 7.82 0.57
N GLY A 345 -17.99 7.29 0.03
CA GLY A 345 -17.99 6.72 -1.31
C GLY A 345 -18.10 5.20 -1.28
N ASN A 346 -18.44 4.61 -2.43
CA ASN A 346 -18.73 3.18 -2.51
C ASN A 346 -17.46 2.34 -2.75
N ILE A 347 -17.48 1.11 -2.25
CA ILE A 347 -16.39 0.14 -2.42
C ILE A 347 -16.95 -1.14 -3.04
N ILE A 348 -16.33 -1.61 -4.13
CA ILE A 348 -16.59 -2.91 -4.73
C ILE A 348 -15.33 -3.77 -4.66
N VAL A 349 -15.43 -4.96 -4.08
CA VAL A 349 -14.34 -5.94 -4.02
C VAL A 349 -14.78 -7.25 -4.66
N GLN A 350 -14.06 -7.67 -5.69
CA GLN A 350 -14.18 -8.98 -6.33
C GLN A 350 -12.91 -9.77 -6.03
N ALA A 351 -13.03 -10.85 -5.27
CA ALA A 351 -11.87 -11.67 -4.87
C ALA A 351 -12.22 -13.17 -4.85
N ASP A 352 -11.23 -14.06 -4.96
CA ASP A 352 -11.48 -15.47 -4.62
C ASP A 352 -11.44 -15.65 -3.10
N THR A 353 -10.49 -14.99 -2.42
CA THR A 353 -10.34 -15.02 -0.97
C THR A 353 -10.14 -13.62 -0.39
N ILE A 354 -10.70 -13.39 0.79
CA ILE A 354 -10.49 -12.17 1.58
C ILE A 354 -10.11 -12.55 3.01
N ASN A 355 -8.94 -12.09 3.45
CA ASN A 355 -8.44 -12.26 4.82
C ASN A 355 -8.25 -10.87 5.45
N LEU A 356 -9.10 -10.50 6.42
CA LEU A 356 -8.91 -9.29 7.22
C LEU A 356 -8.53 -9.70 8.65
N ILE A 357 -7.30 -9.38 9.03
CA ILE A 357 -6.67 -9.86 10.26
C ILE A 357 -6.25 -8.66 11.12
N ASP A 358 -6.37 -8.79 12.45
CA ASP A 358 -5.86 -7.82 13.42
C ASP A 358 -6.36 -6.40 13.17
N GLU A 359 -7.69 -6.20 13.17
CA GLU A 359 -8.37 -4.91 12.97
C GLU A 359 -8.26 -4.30 11.57
N ALA A 360 -7.66 -5.01 10.61
CA ALA A 360 -7.70 -4.60 9.20
C ALA A 360 -9.14 -4.40 8.72
N LYS A 361 -9.33 -3.43 7.83
CA LYS A 361 -10.65 -2.87 7.54
C LYS A 361 -10.91 -2.72 6.04
N ILE A 362 -12.09 -3.17 5.60
CA ILE A 362 -12.74 -2.64 4.40
C ILE A 362 -13.88 -1.76 4.90
N GLY A 363 -13.89 -0.47 4.57
CA GLY A 363 -15.00 0.33 5.05
C GLY A 363 -15.19 1.70 4.47
N THR A 364 -16.43 2.14 4.52
CA THR A 364 -16.86 3.49 4.23
C THR A 364 -17.25 4.14 5.56
N SER A 365 -17.13 5.46 5.64
CA SER A 365 -17.70 6.16 6.80
C SER A 365 -17.95 7.62 6.51
N ALA A 366 -19.04 8.17 7.03
CA ALA A 366 -19.31 9.60 6.98
C ALA A 366 -19.39 10.16 8.41
N ALA A 367 -18.95 11.41 8.58
CA ALA A 367 -19.10 12.10 9.85
C ALA A 367 -20.57 12.43 10.13
N ASN A 368 -21.25 13.16 9.23
CA ASN A 368 -22.64 13.62 9.42
C ASN A 368 -23.62 13.36 8.26
N SER A 369 -23.12 12.90 7.13
CA SER A 369 -23.87 12.70 5.88
C SER A 369 -24.15 11.21 5.65
N GLY A 370 -24.56 10.82 4.43
CA GLY A 370 -24.82 9.43 4.08
C GLY A 370 -23.57 8.55 4.02
N GLY A 371 -23.70 7.31 4.50
CA GLY A 371 -22.69 6.26 4.35
C GLY A 371 -22.63 5.71 2.93
N GLY A 372 -21.45 5.28 2.50
CA GLY A 372 -21.25 4.66 1.18
C GLY A 372 -21.49 3.14 1.27
N ASP A 373 -21.93 2.55 0.17
CA ASP A 373 -22.21 1.11 0.09
C ASP A 373 -20.92 0.29 -0.10
N ILE A 374 -20.95 -0.95 0.40
CA ILE A 374 -19.91 -1.95 0.18
C ILE A 374 -20.53 -3.17 -0.50
N GLU A 375 -19.99 -3.52 -1.67
CA GLU A 375 -20.33 -4.75 -2.37
C GLU A 375 -19.10 -5.66 -2.42
N ILE A 376 -19.25 -6.88 -1.91
CA ILE A 376 -18.22 -7.91 -1.93
C ILE A 376 -18.76 -9.13 -2.67
N ASN A 377 -18.07 -9.51 -3.73
CA ASN A 377 -18.31 -10.76 -4.44
C ASN A 377 -17.08 -11.66 -4.23
N THR A 378 -17.29 -12.80 -3.59
CA THR A 378 -16.21 -13.74 -3.28
C THR A 378 -16.53 -15.14 -3.76
N THR A 379 -15.57 -15.87 -4.34
CA THR A 379 -15.82 -17.23 -4.85
C THR A 379 -15.50 -18.34 -3.85
N ASN A 380 -14.49 -18.16 -3.00
CA ASN A 380 -14.08 -19.17 -2.01
C ASN A 380 -14.48 -18.76 -0.59
N TYR A 381 -13.72 -17.87 0.06
CA TYR A 381 -14.00 -17.56 1.46
C TYR A 381 -13.64 -16.15 1.90
N ILE A 382 -14.32 -15.70 2.96
CA ILE A 382 -14.02 -14.49 3.70
C ILE A 382 -13.67 -14.89 5.13
N LEU A 383 -12.46 -14.57 5.58
CA LEU A 383 -11.99 -14.75 6.95
C LEU A 383 -11.80 -13.39 7.62
N LEU A 384 -12.57 -13.14 8.67
CA LEU A 384 -12.41 -11.98 9.54
C LEU A 384 -11.88 -12.45 10.90
N GLN A 385 -10.57 -12.32 11.11
CA GLN A 385 -9.91 -12.62 12.39
C GLN A 385 -9.59 -11.32 13.11
N GLY A 386 -10.52 -10.80 13.90
CA GLY A 386 -10.46 -9.44 14.43
C GLY A 386 -10.61 -8.33 13.36
N GLY A 387 -10.80 -8.70 12.09
CA GLY A 387 -11.00 -7.79 10.96
C GLY A 387 -12.42 -7.21 10.88
N LYS A 388 -12.59 -6.17 10.05
CA LYS A 388 -13.83 -5.39 10.00
C LYS A 388 -14.28 -5.08 8.57
N ILE A 389 -15.57 -5.25 8.30
CA ILE A 389 -16.26 -4.70 7.14
C ILE A 389 -17.30 -3.71 7.66
N THR A 390 -17.18 -2.42 7.34
CA THR A 390 -18.09 -1.42 7.95
C THR A 390 -18.52 -0.31 7.01
N THR A 391 -19.78 0.06 7.07
CA THR A 391 -20.36 1.31 6.55
C THR A 391 -20.91 2.08 7.76
N SER A 392 -20.35 3.24 8.10
CA SER A 392 -20.71 3.90 9.36
C SER A 392 -20.94 5.39 9.23
N VAL A 393 -22.07 5.87 9.73
CA VAL A 393 -22.35 7.29 9.93
C VAL A 393 -22.29 7.59 11.43
N TYR A 394 -21.38 8.48 11.84
CA TYR A 394 -21.11 8.72 13.27
C TYR A 394 -21.96 9.84 13.89
N GLY A 395 -22.58 10.68 13.09
CA GLY A 395 -23.35 11.86 13.48
C GLY A 395 -24.35 12.26 12.41
N GLY A 396 -25.15 13.29 12.67
CA GLY A 396 -26.11 13.83 11.70
C GLY A 396 -27.21 12.86 11.26
N ILE A 397 -28.07 13.37 10.36
CA ILE A 397 -29.28 12.69 9.86
C ILE A 397 -29.02 11.71 8.71
N GLY A 398 -27.76 11.51 8.32
CA GLY A 398 -27.41 10.63 7.21
C GLY A 398 -27.62 9.15 7.53
N ASP A 399 -28.12 8.41 6.56
CA ASP A 399 -28.34 6.97 6.68
C ASP A 399 -27.03 6.18 6.56
N GLY A 400 -26.97 5.03 7.24
CA GLY A 400 -25.90 4.07 7.12
C GLY A 400 -25.81 3.50 5.71
N GLY A 401 -24.60 3.26 5.22
CA GLY A 401 -24.41 2.58 3.93
C GLY A 401 -24.76 1.09 4.04
N ASN A 402 -25.11 0.46 2.93
CA ASN A 402 -25.46 -0.96 2.89
C ASN A 402 -24.22 -1.83 2.69
N ILE A 403 -24.29 -3.07 3.20
CA ILE A 403 -23.26 -4.09 2.98
C ILE A 403 -23.90 -5.28 2.28
N THR A 404 -23.41 -5.61 1.09
CA THR A 404 -23.82 -6.81 0.34
C THR A 404 -22.63 -7.74 0.16
N ILE A 405 -22.75 -8.97 0.64
CA ILE A 405 -21.76 -10.03 0.45
C ILE A 405 -22.41 -11.18 -0.31
N SER A 406 -21.86 -11.50 -1.49
CA SER A 406 -22.42 -12.50 -2.40
C SER A 406 -21.41 -13.57 -2.79
N ASN A 407 -21.91 -14.81 -2.85
CA ASN A 407 -21.27 -16.00 -3.42
C ASN A 407 -20.11 -16.70 -2.66
N PRO A 408 -19.65 -16.32 -1.44
CA PRO A 408 -18.59 -17.10 -0.81
C PRO A 408 -19.10 -18.49 -0.41
N GLN A 409 -18.24 -19.50 -0.57
CA GLN A 409 -18.48 -20.81 0.02
C GLN A 409 -18.45 -20.73 1.55
N PHE A 410 -17.49 -19.99 2.13
CA PHE A 410 -17.37 -19.85 3.57
C PHE A 410 -17.22 -18.39 3.99
N ILE A 411 -17.95 -17.98 5.01
CA ILE A 411 -17.66 -16.79 5.79
C ILE A 411 -17.33 -17.23 7.21
N VAL A 412 -16.15 -16.86 7.71
CA VAL A 412 -15.71 -17.16 9.07
C VAL A 412 -15.43 -15.86 9.80
N LEU A 413 -16.24 -15.58 10.83
CA LEU A 413 -16.06 -14.46 11.74
C LEU A 413 -15.48 -14.96 13.06
N ASN A 414 -14.20 -14.70 13.31
CA ASN A 414 -13.54 -14.94 14.60
C ASN A 414 -13.16 -13.59 15.23
N GLN A 415 -13.95 -13.12 16.20
CA GLN A 415 -13.90 -11.75 16.71
C GLN A 415 -14.04 -10.69 15.59
N GLY A 416 -14.66 -11.09 14.47
CA GLY A 416 -14.84 -10.26 13.28
C GLY A 416 -16.06 -9.37 13.40
N LYS A 417 -16.07 -8.25 12.66
CA LYS A 417 -17.18 -7.28 12.69
C LYS A 417 -17.71 -6.95 11.30
N ILE A 418 -19.03 -7.01 11.14
CA ILE A 418 -19.76 -6.51 9.96
C ILE A 418 -20.78 -5.48 10.45
N ILE A 419 -20.58 -4.20 10.14
CA ILE A 419 -21.36 -3.11 10.77
C ILE A 419 -21.85 -2.10 9.73
N ALA A 420 -23.17 -1.90 9.67
CA ALA A 420 -23.85 -0.91 8.83
C ALA A 420 -24.64 0.09 9.70
N GLN A 421 -23.94 0.86 10.52
CA GLN A 421 -24.56 1.68 11.56
C GLN A 421 -24.78 3.14 11.16
N ALA A 422 -25.74 3.78 11.82
CA ALA A 422 -25.99 5.23 11.75
C ALA A 422 -26.15 5.85 13.15
N ASN A 423 -26.12 7.19 13.22
CA ASN A 423 -26.37 7.91 14.46
C ASN A 423 -27.82 8.40 14.57
N GLU A 424 -28.25 9.38 13.77
CA GLU A 424 -29.67 9.83 13.74
C GLU A 424 -30.44 9.32 12.53
N GLY A 425 -29.77 9.07 11.40
CA GLY A 425 -30.36 8.45 10.23
C GLY A 425 -30.71 6.97 10.45
N HIS A 426 -31.26 6.33 9.43
CA HIS A 426 -31.53 4.90 9.45
C HIS A 426 -30.24 4.09 9.37
N GLY A 427 -30.16 2.99 10.12
CA GLY A 427 -29.09 2.01 9.94
C GLY A 427 -29.15 1.41 8.54
N GLY A 428 -28.00 0.99 8.00
CA GLY A 428 -27.93 0.40 6.66
C GLY A 428 -28.29 -1.07 6.66
N ASP A 429 -28.69 -1.60 5.50
CA ASP A 429 -29.01 -3.02 5.34
C ASP A 429 -27.76 -3.87 5.14
N ILE A 430 -27.71 -5.02 5.82
CA ILE A 430 -26.67 -6.04 5.68
C ILE A 430 -27.29 -7.26 5.02
N ASN A 431 -26.89 -7.56 3.78
CA ASN A 431 -27.31 -8.73 3.03
C ASN A 431 -26.13 -9.67 2.80
N ILE A 432 -26.17 -10.85 3.39
CA ILE A 432 -25.11 -11.87 3.29
C ILE A 432 -25.70 -13.13 2.66
N LYS A 433 -25.12 -13.58 1.55
CA LYS A 433 -25.47 -14.84 0.91
C LYS A 433 -24.22 -15.71 0.75
N SER A 434 -24.17 -16.83 1.45
CA SER A 434 -23.01 -17.74 1.49
C SER A 434 -23.45 -19.19 1.62
N GLU A 435 -22.66 -20.13 1.15
CA GLU A 435 -22.95 -21.56 1.39
C GLU A 435 -22.79 -21.91 2.87
N GLN A 436 -21.80 -21.34 3.55
CA GLN A 436 -21.50 -21.56 4.96
C GLN A 436 -21.20 -20.25 5.69
N PHE A 437 -21.84 -20.08 6.85
CA PHE A 437 -21.65 -18.92 7.71
C PHE A 437 -21.29 -19.36 9.14
N ILE A 438 -20.05 -19.10 9.56
CA ILE A 438 -19.51 -19.51 10.85
C ILE A 438 -19.11 -18.26 11.63
N THR A 439 -19.58 -18.15 12.87
CA THR A 439 -19.31 -16.99 13.72
C THR A 439 -18.93 -17.41 15.14
N SER A 440 -17.90 -16.79 15.69
CA SER A 440 -17.56 -16.88 17.12
C SER A 440 -18.53 -16.04 17.97
N PRO A 441 -18.74 -16.38 19.26
CA PRO A 441 -19.60 -15.60 20.16
C PRO A 441 -19.24 -14.12 20.29
N ASP A 442 -17.96 -13.78 20.11
CA ASP A 442 -17.43 -12.41 20.25
C ASP A 442 -17.49 -11.60 18.95
N SER A 443 -17.97 -12.20 17.85
CA SER A 443 -18.16 -11.51 16.58
C SER A 443 -19.42 -10.64 16.60
N LEU A 444 -19.42 -9.53 15.86
CA LEU A 444 -20.52 -8.57 15.85
C LEU A 444 -21.05 -8.32 14.44
N ILE A 445 -22.35 -8.49 14.26
CA ILE A 445 -23.08 -8.06 13.06
C ILE A 445 -24.13 -7.06 13.51
N SER A 446 -24.09 -5.83 13.02
CA SER A 446 -25.00 -4.77 13.48
C SER A 446 -25.38 -3.81 12.36
N ALA A 447 -26.68 -3.59 12.20
CA ALA A 447 -27.28 -2.57 11.36
C ALA A 447 -27.92 -1.44 12.21
N SER A 448 -27.47 -1.27 13.46
CA SER A 448 -28.17 -0.42 14.42
C SER A 448 -28.07 1.07 14.12
N SER A 449 -29.11 1.82 14.46
CA SER A 449 -29.06 3.28 14.59
C SER A 449 -29.22 3.70 16.05
N LYS A 450 -28.51 4.74 16.48
CA LYS A 450 -28.54 5.20 17.88
C LYS A 450 -29.82 5.97 18.22
N LEU A 451 -30.26 6.84 17.32
CA LEU A 451 -31.41 7.74 17.46
C LEU A 451 -32.44 7.55 16.34
N GLY A 452 -32.05 6.89 15.24
CA GLY A 452 -32.94 6.54 14.13
C GLY A 452 -33.50 5.12 14.25
N LEU A 453 -33.99 4.58 13.13
CA LEU A 453 -34.40 3.16 13.06
C LEU A 453 -33.23 2.27 12.66
N ASP A 454 -33.18 1.07 13.23
CA ASP A 454 -32.24 0.04 12.82
C ASP A 454 -32.51 -0.42 11.38
N GLY A 455 -31.45 -0.74 10.65
CA GLY A 455 -31.50 -1.40 9.36
C GLY A 455 -31.75 -2.91 9.48
N ASN A 456 -31.89 -3.58 8.35
CA ASN A 456 -32.16 -5.01 8.30
C ASN A 456 -30.88 -5.84 8.17
N ILE A 457 -30.85 -7.00 8.83
CA ILE A 457 -29.78 -7.99 8.68
C ILE A 457 -30.40 -9.26 8.10
N LYS A 458 -30.04 -9.58 6.86
CA LYS A 458 -30.46 -10.79 6.16
C LYS A 458 -29.24 -11.68 5.88
N ILE A 459 -29.25 -12.88 6.46
CA ILE A 459 -28.23 -13.90 6.22
C ILE A 459 -28.91 -15.11 5.58
N GLU A 460 -28.54 -15.40 4.34
CA GLU A 460 -28.98 -16.58 3.59
C GLU A 460 -27.82 -17.58 3.52
N SER A 461 -27.90 -18.60 4.37
CA SER A 461 -27.01 -19.77 4.34
C SER A 461 -27.83 -21.05 4.54
N PRO A 462 -27.73 -22.05 3.65
CA PRO A 462 -28.44 -23.31 3.82
C PRO A 462 -28.10 -23.98 5.16
N ASP A 463 -29.11 -24.51 5.85
CA ASP A 463 -28.90 -25.36 7.02
C ASP A 463 -28.12 -26.61 6.59
N MET A 464 -26.89 -26.73 7.06
CA MET A 464 -26.09 -27.92 6.82
C MET A 464 -26.17 -28.87 8.03
N ASP A 465 -26.66 -30.08 7.75
CA ASP A 465 -26.72 -31.17 8.73
C ASP A 465 -25.30 -31.66 9.06
N MET A 466 -24.67 -31.02 10.04
CA MET A 466 -23.35 -31.37 10.58
C MET A 466 -23.32 -32.77 11.21
N THR A 467 -24.48 -33.37 11.54
CA THR A 467 -24.52 -34.71 12.16
C THR A 467 -24.04 -35.81 11.21
N ARG A 468 -24.07 -35.57 9.89
CA ARG A 468 -23.53 -36.49 8.87
C ARG A 468 -22.01 -36.45 8.75
N PHE A 469 -21.35 -35.41 9.29
CA PHE A 469 -19.89 -35.25 9.27
C PHE A 469 -19.24 -35.54 10.63
N LEU A 470 -20.02 -35.75 11.68
CA LEU A 470 -19.52 -36.26 12.95
C LEU A 470 -19.09 -37.71 12.75
N VAL A 471 -17.80 -37.91 12.49
CA VAL A 471 -17.16 -39.21 12.73
C VAL A 471 -17.28 -39.46 14.23
N ILE A 472 -18.15 -40.38 14.62
CA ILE A 472 -18.10 -40.95 15.95
C ILE A 472 -16.73 -41.64 16.03
N LEU A 473 -15.81 -41.03 16.78
CA LEU A 473 -14.58 -41.70 17.15
C LEU A 473 -14.97 -43.00 17.82
N SER A 474 -14.46 -44.13 17.31
CA SER A 474 -14.76 -45.42 17.92
C SER A 474 -14.35 -45.35 19.39
N ASP A 475 -15.29 -45.69 20.27
CA ASP A 475 -15.07 -45.85 21.71
C ASP A 475 -14.33 -47.18 22.00
N ASP A 476 -13.93 -47.91 20.95
CA ASP A 476 -13.00 -49.02 21.07
C ASP A 476 -11.64 -48.47 21.52
N TYR A 477 -11.41 -48.53 22.82
CA TYR A 477 -10.05 -48.54 23.36
C TYR A 477 -9.28 -49.62 22.60
N VAL A 478 -8.24 -49.23 21.88
CA VAL A 478 -7.25 -50.19 21.39
C VAL A 478 -6.70 -50.88 22.63
N ASP A 479 -6.98 -52.18 22.77
CA ASP A 479 -6.42 -52.98 23.85
C ASP A 479 -4.91 -53.11 23.65
N VAL A 480 -4.18 -52.17 24.24
CA VAL A 480 -2.72 -52.10 24.19
C VAL A 480 -2.06 -53.21 25.01
N SER A 481 -2.83 -54.03 25.75
CA SER A 481 -2.29 -55.14 26.56
C SER A 481 -1.49 -56.14 25.75
N ASN A 482 -1.77 -56.26 24.45
CA ASN A 482 -1.03 -57.13 23.52
C ASN A 482 0.05 -56.40 22.69
N GLN A 483 0.10 -55.07 22.74
CA GLN A 483 1.14 -54.26 22.06
C GLN A 483 2.20 -53.71 23.02
N ILE A 484 1.94 -53.75 24.33
CA ILE A 484 2.95 -53.52 25.36
C ILE A 484 3.82 -54.79 25.43
N LYS A 485 5.08 -54.66 25.00
CA LYS A 485 6.10 -55.68 25.30
C LYS A 485 6.10 -55.92 26.80
N LYS A 486 5.96 -57.18 27.22
CA LYS A 486 6.10 -57.60 28.63
C LYS A 486 7.33 -56.90 29.23
N PRO A 487 7.18 -56.17 30.35
CA PRO A 487 8.35 -55.68 31.06
C PRO A 487 9.23 -56.88 31.37
N CYS A 488 10.54 -56.77 31.10
CA CYS A 488 11.51 -57.79 31.45
C CYS A 488 11.25 -58.23 32.89
N SER A 489 10.92 -59.51 33.07
CA SER A 489 10.81 -60.15 34.36
C SER A 489 12.09 -59.89 35.15
N MET A 490 11.93 -59.47 36.39
CA MET A 490 12.98 -59.14 37.37
C MET A 490 14.27 -59.92 37.15
N LEU A 491 15.32 -59.20 36.74
CA LEU A 491 16.70 -59.56 37.03
C LEU A 491 17.20 -58.55 38.06
N ASP A 492 17.64 -59.08 39.20
CA ASP A 492 18.17 -58.33 40.33
C ASP A 492 19.08 -57.18 39.87
N SER A 493 18.64 -55.97 40.14
CA SER A 493 19.42 -54.76 39.91
C SER A 493 19.81 -54.18 41.27
N SER A 494 21.06 -54.36 41.68
CA SER A 494 21.61 -53.72 42.87
C SER A 494 22.05 -52.30 42.54
N PHE A 495 21.44 -51.31 43.20
CA PHE A 495 21.82 -49.91 43.12
C PHE A 495 22.92 -49.62 44.16
N PHE A 496 24.10 -49.17 43.72
CA PHE A 496 25.15 -48.67 44.61
C PHE A 496 25.24 -47.15 44.50
N VAL A 497 24.95 -46.45 45.59
CA VAL A 497 25.15 -45.00 45.72
C VAL A 497 26.56 -44.74 46.21
N HIS A 498 27.40 -44.14 45.37
CA HIS A 498 28.63 -43.51 45.85
C HIS A 498 28.29 -42.18 46.53
N LYS A 499 28.55 -42.08 47.84
CA LYS A 499 28.45 -40.81 48.58
C LYS A 499 29.55 -39.87 48.10
N ILE A 500 29.14 -38.73 47.55
CA ILE A 500 30.02 -37.57 47.39
C ILE A 500 29.77 -36.70 48.62
N ASN A 501 30.81 -36.36 49.38
CA ASN A 501 30.67 -35.54 50.59
C ASN A 501 30.00 -34.20 50.24
N GLY A 502 28.87 -33.91 50.90
CA GLY A 502 28.11 -32.66 50.74
C GLY A 502 26.72 -32.80 50.11
N SER A 503 26.32 -33.99 49.65
CA SER A 503 24.96 -34.22 49.13
C SER A 503 23.96 -34.46 50.28
N PRO A 504 22.80 -33.77 50.31
CA PRO A 504 21.78 -33.98 51.33
C PRO A 504 21.18 -35.40 51.28
N GLN A 505 20.72 -35.91 52.41
CA GLN A 505 20.21 -37.29 52.54
C GLN A 505 18.88 -37.47 51.78
N THR A 506 18.11 -36.40 51.58
CA THR A 506 16.88 -36.43 50.77
C THR A 506 16.77 -35.21 49.85
N PRO A 507 15.99 -35.28 48.75
CA PRO A 507 15.83 -34.17 47.80
C PRO A 507 15.21 -32.89 48.37
N TYR A 508 14.66 -32.97 49.59
CA TYR A 508 13.92 -31.88 50.24
C TYR A 508 14.66 -31.27 51.43
N ASP A 509 15.87 -31.75 51.73
CA ASP A 509 16.68 -31.18 52.80
C ASP A 509 17.21 -29.79 52.40
N TYR A 510 17.08 -28.81 53.31
CA TYR A 510 17.56 -27.45 53.10
C TYR A 510 19.09 -27.41 52.96
N GLN A 511 19.58 -26.82 51.86
CA GLN A 511 21.02 -26.58 51.68
C GLN A 511 21.45 -25.27 52.35
N PRO A 512 22.60 -25.24 53.06
CA PRO A 512 23.15 -23.99 53.55
C PRO A 512 23.65 -23.14 52.37
N ALA A 513 23.24 -21.86 52.34
CA ALA A 513 23.61 -20.92 51.29
C ALA A 513 25.13 -20.67 51.28
N GLN A 514 25.75 -20.75 50.10
CA GLN A 514 27.14 -20.36 49.90
C GLN A 514 27.29 -18.84 49.95
N TYR A 515 28.23 -18.39 50.78
CA TYR A 515 28.69 -17.01 50.88
C TYR A 515 29.36 -16.59 49.57
N LEU A 516 28.90 -15.51 48.93
CA LEU A 516 29.51 -14.92 47.74
C LEU A 516 30.45 -13.77 48.17
N PRO A 517 31.77 -13.88 47.99
CA PRO A 517 32.62 -12.70 47.92
C PRO A 517 32.48 -12.04 46.55
N GLU A 518 32.50 -10.72 46.55
CA GLU A 518 32.51 -9.87 45.37
C GLU A 518 33.75 -10.08 44.47
N THR A 519 33.56 -9.75 43.20
CA THR A 519 34.51 -9.37 42.14
C THR A 519 35.12 -10.40 41.17
N ASP A 520 34.88 -10.03 39.90
CA ASP A 520 35.77 -10.03 38.73
C ASP A 520 35.73 -11.11 37.65
N SER A 521 35.79 -10.55 36.44
CA SER A 521 35.52 -11.11 35.12
C SER A 521 36.31 -12.37 34.74
N LYS A 522 35.64 -13.30 34.03
CA LYS A 522 36.14 -13.91 32.79
C LYS A 522 35.05 -14.75 32.11
N ALA A 523 34.98 -14.61 30.78
CA ALA A 523 34.05 -15.29 29.90
C ALA A 523 34.16 -16.81 29.99
N ILE A 524 33.02 -17.49 30.17
CA ILE A 524 32.92 -18.95 30.07
C ILE A 524 32.62 -19.30 28.61
N LYS A 525 33.60 -19.90 27.92
CA LYS A 525 33.37 -20.60 26.64
C LYS A 525 32.66 -21.92 26.94
N VAL A 526 31.48 -22.11 26.35
CA VAL A 526 30.81 -23.41 26.31
C VAL A 526 31.28 -24.14 25.06
N SER A 527 31.99 -25.24 25.23
CA SER A 527 32.35 -26.19 24.16
C SER A 527 31.41 -27.38 24.25
N ILE A 528 30.66 -27.63 23.18
CA ILE A 528 29.76 -28.78 23.05
C ILE A 528 30.60 -29.91 22.42
N ASN A 529 30.77 -31.02 23.16
CA ASN A 529 31.47 -32.21 22.68
C ASN A 529 30.44 -33.16 22.04
N PRO A 530 30.57 -33.56 20.76
CA PRO A 530 29.59 -34.42 20.11
C PRO A 530 30.04 -35.88 20.20
N GLU A 531 29.74 -36.57 21.31
CA GLU A 531 29.80 -38.04 21.36
C GLU A 531 29.09 -38.57 22.62
N GLU A 532 27.76 -38.67 22.57
CA GLU A 532 27.02 -39.62 23.40
C GLU A 532 26.26 -40.58 22.49
N LYS A 533 26.86 -41.76 22.29
CA LYS A 533 26.22 -42.91 21.65
C LYS A 533 25.16 -43.46 22.60
N ILE A 534 23.89 -43.28 22.25
CA ILE A 534 22.79 -44.03 22.84
C ILE A 534 22.88 -45.47 22.31
N ALA A 535 23.20 -46.42 23.20
CA ALA A 535 23.25 -47.83 22.89
C ALA A 535 21.85 -48.37 22.58
N SER A 536 21.63 -48.80 21.33
CA SER A 536 20.41 -49.52 20.93
C SER A 536 20.48 -50.96 21.43
N SER A 537 19.62 -51.35 22.37
CA SER A 537 19.38 -52.75 22.69
C SER A 537 18.29 -53.30 21.74
N THR A 538 18.73 -54.03 20.72
CA THR A 538 17.86 -54.83 19.85
C THR A 538 17.24 -55.98 20.65
N CYS A 539 15.91 -56.02 20.76
CA CYS A 539 15.18 -57.24 21.11
C CYS A 539 15.08 -58.11 19.85
N LYS A 540 15.71 -59.29 19.84
CA LYS A 540 15.39 -60.37 18.90
C LYS A 540 14.12 -61.06 19.38
N ASN A 541 13.10 -61.00 18.51
CA ASN A 541 11.79 -61.67 18.47
C ASN A 541 11.14 -62.10 19.78
#